data_AF-A0A0F8WCD1-F1
#
_entry.id   AF-A0A0F8WCD1-F1
#
_cell.length_a   1.000
_cell.length_b   1.000
_cell.length_c   1.000
_cell.angle_alpha   90.00
_cell.angle_beta   90.00
_cell.angle_gamma   90.00
#
_symmetry.space_group_name_H-M   'P 1'
#
loop_
_entity.id
_entity.type
_entity.pdbx_description
1 polymer ?
#
loop_
_entity_poly.entity_id
_entity_poly.type
_entity_poly.pdbx_seq_one_letter_code
_entity_poly.pdbx_strand_id
1 'polypeptide(L)'
;NRLQQTDVNRRDIHEINGTRNKRNNKGRSNNTGTNQQRLNDIRRTRYNTITPTKHREDIQTLDQLVTWIQKYTPYMQGKWDNKNTRENARVLFFEVFRQGKSKLIGKPRGSGKSKISVAVYACILANYWYPQGVIVNGPKAKRRIYNGLHRVILNPQFRLKYGDIISSKSKLDGAMELHIDLIDGLYEDTGYVTDDPAIQISVYSGIVGAHPFVIWLEDILQSEFKAEESNEYMLYEIFDGIIDKLADRIGGTLTRKGMDDLYSKLPSRNVLIFTRGAIILIRGHWPSINDLIYDNEERAIDINIPEGSKFEIIERPDWTVKSLLIKRTIALKDPRSFEMFEREMQNN
;
A
#
# COMPACT_ATOMS: atom_id res chain seq x y z
N ASN A 1 27.29 -34.50 -25.96
CA ASN A 1 28.04 -34.55 -27.24
C ASN A 1 27.06 -34.68 -28.41
N ARG A 2 26.99 -33.63 -29.25
CA ARG A 2 26.36 -33.50 -30.60
C ARG A 2 24.83 -33.70 -30.68
N LEU A 3 23.97 -32.71 -30.93
CA LEU A 3 23.81 -31.73 -32.04
C LEU A 3 23.72 -32.36 -33.45
N GLN A 4 22.51 -32.33 -34.00
CA GLN A 4 22.13 -32.25 -35.44
C GLN A 4 20.84 -31.38 -35.42
N GLN A 5 20.76 -30.13 -35.88
CA GLN A 5 21.11 -29.49 -37.16
C GLN A 5 20.44 -30.12 -38.39
N THR A 6 19.35 -29.49 -38.82
CA THR A 6 18.92 -29.43 -40.22
C THR A 6 18.46 -28.01 -40.52
N ASP A 7 19.36 -27.24 -41.15
CA ASP A 7 19.01 -26.13 -42.02
C ASP A 7 18.56 -26.68 -43.39
N VAL A 8 17.95 -25.80 -44.20
CA VAL A 8 17.93 -25.72 -45.69
C VAL A 8 16.49 -25.45 -46.18
N ASN A 9 16.12 -24.20 -46.50
CA ASN A 9 16.45 -23.53 -47.76
C ASN A 9 15.64 -22.24 -47.98
N ARG A 10 16.34 -21.22 -48.47
CA ARG A 10 15.83 -19.98 -49.04
C ARG A 10 15.14 -20.24 -50.39
N ARG A 11 14.17 -19.40 -50.75
CA ARG A 11 14.14 -18.69 -52.04
C ARG A 11 13.18 -17.50 -52.00
N ASP A 12 13.69 -16.42 -52.57
CA ASP A 12 13.19 -15.06 -52.66
C ASP A 12 12.03 -14.87 -53.65
N ILE A 13 11.58 -13.60 -53.73
CA ILE A 13 11.00 -12.87 -54.89
C ILE A 13 9.47 -12.63 -54.84
N HIS A 14 9.00 -11.42 -54.49
CA HIS A 14 8.87 -10.25 -55.41
C HIS A 14 8.25 -9.02 -54.69
N GLU A 15 8.85 -7.85 -54.93
CA GLU A 15 8.28 -6.51 -54.73
C GLU A 15 7.07 -6.28 -55.64
N ILE A 16 6.03 -5.61 -55.13
CA ILE A 16 5.12 -4.76 -55.94
C ILE A 16 4.87 -3.44 -55.22
N ASN A 17 5.29 -2.36 -55.89
CA ASN A 17 5.02 -0.97 -55.56
C ASN A 17 3.53 -0.64 -55.63
N GLY A 18 3.01 0.06 -54.62
CA GLY A 18 1.65 0.61 -54.59
C GLY A 18 1.61 1.96 -53.88
N THR A 19 1.72 3.04 -54.64
CA THR A 19 1.74 4.44 -54.22
C THR A 19 0.35 4.95 -53.80
N ARG A 20 0.35 5.94 -52.89
CA ARG A 20 -0.73 6.90 -52.49
C ARG A 20 -1.78 6.44 -51.48
N ASN A 21 -1.75 7.04 -50.28
CA ASN A 21 -2.39 8.33 -50.06
C ASN A 21 -2.01 8.97 -48.71
N LYS A 22 -1.49 10.20 -48.79
CA LYS A 22 -1.34 11.13 -47.65
C LYS A 22 -2.73 11.47 -47.12
N ARG A 23 -3.02 11.11 -45.87
CA ARG A 23 -4.01 11.83 -45.05
C ARG A 23 -3.30 12.40 -43.82
N ASN A 24 -3.25 13.73 -43.81
CA ASN A 24 -2.85 14.54 -42.68
C ASN A 24 -3.75 14.23 -41.49
N ASN A 25 -3.20 13.65 -40.43
CA ASN A 25 -3.73 13.82 -39.08
C ASN A 25 -2.69 14.59 -38.26
N LYS A 26 -2.80 15.92 -38.32
CA LYS A 26 -2.24 16.82 -37.31
C LYS A 26 -2.98 16.56 -36.00
N GLY A 27 -2.22 16.41 -34.92
CA GLY A 27 -2.71 16.66 -33.56
C GLY A 27 -2.92 15.41 -32.70
N ARG A 28 -1.82 14.84 -32.19
CA ARG A 28 -1.66 14.33 -30.80
C ARG A 28 -0.33 13.59 -30.69
N SER A 29 0.73 14.35 -30.50
CA SER A 29 1.97 13.85 -29.89
C SER A 29 2.46 14.90 -28.92
N ASN A 30 2.96 14.43 -27.78
CA ASN A 30 3.78 15.11 -26.77
C ASN A 30 3.11 15.10 -25.38
N ASN A 31 3.06 13.93 -24.75
CA ASN A 31 3.08 13.86 -23.27
C ASN A 31 3.47 12.47 -22.70
N THR A 32 3.65 11.46 -23.55
CA THR A 32 4.11 10.12 -23.13
C THR A 32 5.64 10.02 -23.05
N GLY A 33 6.38 10.69 -23.95
CA GLY A 33 7.84 10.69 -23.96
C GLY A 33 8.47 11.39 -22.75
N THR A 34 7.88 12.49 -22.29
CA THR A 34 8.40 13.31 -21.18
C THR A 34 8.29 12.63 -19.82
N ASN A 35 7.26 11.82 -19.59
CA ASN A 35 7.11 11.06 -18.34
C ASN A 35 8.02 9.82 -18.28
N GLN A 36 8.25 9.13 -19.41
CA GLN A 36 9.21 8.03 -19.49
C GLN A 36 10.65 8.54 -19.42
N GLN A 37 10.98 9.67 -20.06
CA GLN A 37 12.27 10.34 -19.89
C GLN A 37 12.48 10.80 -18.46
N ARG A 38 11.53 11.48 -17.81
CA ARG A 38 11.65 11.84 -16.38
C ARG A 38 11.84 10.63 -15.47
N LEU A 39 11.15 9.51 -15.71
CA LEU A 39 11.35 8.28 -14.95
C LEU A 39 12.73 7.66 -15.21
N ASN A 40 13.23 7.74 -16.44
CA ASN A 40 14.56 7.27 -16.80
C ASN A 40 15.67 8.20 -16.30
N ASP A 41 15.42 9.50 -16.19
CA ASP A 41 16.34 10.48 -15.64
C ASP A 41 16.41 10.36 -14.11
N ILE A 42 15.28 10.15 -13.43
CA ILE A 42 15.27 9.75 -12.01
C ILE A 42 16.03 8.43 -11.79
N ARG A 43 15.93 7.47 -12.74
CA ARG A 43 16.71 6.22 -12.70
C ARG A 43 18.20 6.39 -13.02
N ARG A 44 18.59 7.46 -13.72
CA ARG A 44 19.97 7.72 -14.17
C ARG A 44 20.68 8.84 -13.42
N THR A 45 19.98 9.53 -12.52
CA THR A 45 20.61 10.54 -11.66
C THR A 45 21.59 9.80 -10.75
N ARG A 46 22.88 9.83 -11.10
CA ARG A 46 23.95 9.35 -10.23
C ARG A 46 24.01 10.31 -9.06
N TYR A 47 23.29 9.97 -7.99
CA TYR A 47 23.45 10.67 -6.72
C TYR A 47 24.83 10.34 -6.16
N ASN A 48 25.56 11.35 -5.68
CA ASN A 48 26.79 11.11 -4.91
C ASN A 48 26.42 10.26 -3.70
N THR A 49 27.13 9.15 -3.49
CA THR A 49 26.93 8.29 -2.31
C THR A 49 27.21 9.09 -1.05
N ILE A 50 26.30 9.02 -0.07
CA ILE A 50 26.46 9.63 1.25
C ILE A 50 26.62 8.48 2.25
N THR A 51 27.73 8.48 3.00
CA THR A 51 28.01 7.45 4.00
C THR A 51 26.80 7.28 4.94
N PRO A 52 26.31 6.05 5.17
CA PRO A 52 25.22 5.81 6.10
C PRO A 52 25.58 6.31 7.50
N THR A 53 24.61 6.87 8.21
CA THR A 53 24.79 7.28 9.61
C THR A 53 24.16 6.25 10.52
N LYS A 54 24.73 6.05 11.72
CA LYS A 54 24.09 5.25 12.78
C LYS A 54 22.93 5.98 13.48
N HIS A 55 22.38 7.04 12.87
CA HIS A 55 21.37 7.88 13.51
C HIS A 55 20.06 7.09 13.71
N ARG A 56 19.50 7.22 14.92
CA ARG A 56 18.20 6.65 15.27
C ARG A 56 17.41 7.68 16.07
N GLU A 57 16.11 7.77 15.80
CA GLU A 57 15.17 8.47 16.68
C GLU A 57 14.09 7.52 17.18
N ASP A 58 13.89 7.51 18.48
CA ASP A 58 12.83 6.71 19.09
C ASP A 58 11.52 7.51 19.07
N ILE A 59 10.60 7.03 18.24
CA ILE A 59 9.29 7.65 18.02
C ILE A 59 8.33 7.18 19.10
N GLN A 60 7.99 8.08 20.02
CA GLN A 60 7.19 7.78 21.21
C GLN A 60 5.74 8.26 21.08
N THR A 61 5.48 9.25 20.24
CA THR A 61 4.15 9.85 20.08
C THR A 61 3.69 9.88 18.63
N LEU A 62 2.37 9.90 18.44
CA LEU A 62 1.79 10.00 17.10
C LEU A 62 2.20 11.31 16.40
N ASP A 63 2.38 12.40 17.14
CA ASP A 63 2.82 13.66 16.56
C ASP A 63 4.26 13.58 16.06
N GLN A 64 5.18 12.95 16.80
CA GLN A 64 6.53 12.69 16.33
C GLN A 64 6.53 11.85 15.04
N LEU A 65 5.71 10.79 14.99
CA LEU A 65 5.56 9.98 13.79
C LEU A 65 5.05 10.82 12.61
N VAL A 66 4.02 11.63 12.81
CA VAL A 66 3.44 12.48 11.78
C VAL A 66 4.46 13.51 11.29
N THR A 67 5.21 14.14 12.19
CA THR A 67 6.29 15.07 11.85
C THR A 67 7.39 14.38 11.04
N TRP A 68 7.83 13.19 11.44
CA TRP A 68 8.81 12.41 10.68
C TRP A 68 8.30 12.16 9.26
N ILE A 69 7.07 11.69 9.15
CA ILE A 69 6.49 11.36 7.87
C ILE A 69 6.34 12.62 6.98
N GLN A 70 5.83 13.73 7.51
CA GLN A 70 5.69 14.99 6.79
C GLN A 70 7.03 15.49 6.22
N LYS A 71 8.11 15.33 7.01
CA LYS A 71 9.47 15.74 6.64
C LYS A 71 10.00 14.91 5.47
N TYR A 72 9.88 13.58 5.53
CA TYR A 72 10.53 12.70 4.56
C TYR A 72 9.63 12.26 3.39
N THR A 73 8.33 12.55 3.45
CA THR A 73 7.36 12.24 2.38
C THR A 73 6.67 13.49 1.84
N PRO A 74 7.40 14.45 1.25
CA PRO A 74 6.85 15.75 0.86
C PRO A 74 5.72 15.64 -0.18
N TYR A 75 5.70 14.58 -0.99
CA TYR A 75 4.61 14.28 -1.94
C TYR A 75 3.28 13.90 -1.27
N MET A 76 3.25 13.83 0.07
CA MET A 76 2.06 13.62 0.89
C MET A 76 1.68 14.85 1.73
N GLN A 77 2.40 15.97 1.61
CA GLN A 77 2.08 17.23 2.30
C GLN A 77 0.61 17.63 2.09
N GLY A 78 -0.03 18.13 3.16
CA GLY A 78 -1.45 18.49 3.19
C GLY A 78 -2.44 17.33 3.37
N LYS A 79 -1.98 16.07 3.43
CA LYS A 79 -2.85 14.88 3.63
C LYS A 79 -2.72 14.23 5.02
N TRP A 80 -1.88 14.78 5.90
CA TRP A 80 -1.50 14.19 7.18
C TRP A 80 -2.38 14.58 8.36
N ASP A 81 -2.92 15.80 8.36
CA ASP A 81 -3.75 16.29 9.47
C ASP A 81 -5.19 15.77 9.45
N ASN A 82 -5.55 14.99 8.44
CA ASN A 82 -6.84 14.32 8.47
C ASN A 82 -6.80 13.15 9.47
N LYS A 83 -7.91 12.99 10.21
CA LYS A 83 -8.12 11.92 11.21
C LYS A 83 -7.80 10.52 10.68
N ASN A 84 -7.97 10.29 9.37
CA ASN A 84 -7.82 8.98 8.74
C ASN A 84 -6.35 8.57 8.65
N THR A 85 -5.50 9.52 8.29
CA THR A 85 -4.07 9.30 8.12
C THR A 85 -3.41 9.03 9.47
N ARG A 86 -3.73 9.85 10.47
CA ARG A 86 -3.26 9.71 11.86
C ARG A 86 -3.68 8.36 12.45
N GLU A 87 -4.91 7.94 12.22
CA GLU A 87 -5.43 6.65 12.68
C GLU A 87 -4.68 5.46 12.05
N ASN A 88 -4.42 5.50 10.73
CA ASN A 88 -3.66 4.43 10.07
C ASN A 88 -2.22 4.36 10.57
N ALA A 89 -1.56 5.51 10.68
CA ALA A 89 -0.20 5.58 11.21
C ALA A 89 -0.14 5.07 12.66
N ARG A 90 -1.13 5.44 13.49
CA ARG A 90 -1.24 4.96 14.87
C ARG A 90 -1.32 3.44 14.95
N VAL A 91 -2.21 2.84 14.18
CA VAL A 91 -2.40 1.38 14.20
C VAL A 91 -1.15 0.67 13.70
N LEU A 92 -0.62 1.02 12.53
CA LEU A 92 0.54 0.33 11.97
C LEU A 92 1.78 0.50 12.85
N PHE A 93 2.07 1.71 13.35
CA PHE A 93 3.30 1.95 14.09
C PHE A 93 3.18 1.60 15.58
N PHE A 94 2.18 2.12 16.28
CA PHE A 94 2.10 1.96 17.74
C PHE A 94 1.44 0.65 18.14
N GLU A 95 0.38 0.22 17.46
CA GLU A 95 -0.30 -1.02 17.84
C GLU A 95 0.39 -2.26 17.27
N VAL A 96 0.71 -2.27 15.98
CA VAL A 96 1.36 -3.44 15.37
C VAL A 96 2.84 -3.49 15.71
N PHE A 97 3.62 -2.50 15.25
CA PHE A 97 5.07 -2.57 15.37
C PHE A 97 5.56 -2.47 16.83
N ARG A 98 5.11 -1.47 17.60
CA ARG A 98 5.57 -1.25 18.99
C ARG A 98 4.93 -2.18 20.01
N GLN A 99 3.61 -2.38 19.96
CA GLN A 99 2.90 -3.22 20.95
C GLN A 99 2.81 -4.70 20.54
N GLY A 100 3.20 -5.05 19.31
CA GLY A 100 3.18 -6.43 18.84
C GLY A 100 1.77 -6.98 18.59
N LYS A 101 0.78 -6.13 18.31
CA LYS A 101 -0.59 -6.60 18.01
C LYS A 101 -0.70 -7.06 16.56
N SER A 102 -1.45 -8.12 16.33
CA SER A 102 -1.83 -8.54 14.97
C SER A 102 -3.12 -7.85 14.54
N LYS A 103 -3.01 -6.83 13.68
CA LYS A 103 -4.11 -5.96 13.31
C LYS A 103 -4.00 -5.42 11.88
N LEU A 104 -5.05 -5.62 11.09
CA LEU A 104 -5.18 -5.08 9.74
C LEU A 104 -6.13 -3.89 9.69
N ILE A 105 -5.87 -2.93 8.81
CA ILE A 105 -6.73 -1.77 8.62
C ILE A 105 -7.54 -1.94 7.34
N GLY A 106 -8.84 -2.16 7.49
CA GLY A 106 -9.79 -2.16 6.38
C GLY A 106 -10.22 -0.74 6.04
N LYS A 107 -9.83 -0.25 4.86
CA LYS A 107 -10.31 1.03 4.32
C LYS A 107 -10.79 0.86 2.88
N PRO A 108 -11.75 1.68 2.45
CA PRO A 108 -12.15 1.73 1.05
C PRO A 108 -10.98 2.05 0.10
N ARG A 109 -11.15 1.69 -1.18
CA ARG A 109 -10.19 1.97 -2.23
C ARG A 109 -10.04 3.49 -2.42
N GLY A 110 -8.83 3.96 -2.70
CA GLY A 110 -8.60 5.40 -2.93
C GLY A 110 -8.32 6.21 -1.66
N SER A 111 -8.53 5.64 -0.46
CA SER A 111 -8.24 6.24 0.84
C SER A 111 -6.78 6.64 1.10
N GLY A 112 -5.85 6.32 0.19
CA GLY A 112 -4.43 6.64 0.33
C GLY A 112 -3.66 5.71 1.29
N LYS A 113 -4.27 4.63 1.78
CA LYS A 113 -3.72 3.71 2.78
C LYS A 113 -2.29 3.22 2.47
N SER A 114 -2.02 2.73 1.26
CA SER A 114 -0.67 2.23 0.91
C SER A 114 0.42 3.30 0.94
N LYS A 115 0.09 4.59 0.75
CA LYS A 115 1.09 5.66 0.87
C LYS A 115 1.51 5.87 2.33
N ILE A 116 0.55 5.73 3.24
CA ILE A 116 0.77 5.82 4.69
C ILE A 116 1.58 4.61 5.15
N SER A 117 1.20 3.40 4.69
CA SER A 117 1.95 2.16 4.93
C SER A 117 3.43 2.33 4.54
N VAL A 118 3.69 2.77 3.30
CA VAL A 118 5.06 3.03 2.82
C VAL A 118 5.84 4.00 3.73
N ALA A 119 5.20 5.06 4.20
CA ALA A 119 5.84 6.02 5.09
C ALA A 119 6.18 5.41 6.46
N VAL A 120 5.28 4.59 7.00
CA VAL A 120 5.50 3.85 8.26
C VAL A 120 6.64 2.84 8.09
N TYR A 121 6.66 2.06 7.01
CA TYR A 121 7.71 1.08 6.74
C TYR A 121 9.08 1.74 6.60
N ALA A 122 9.14 2.89 5.91
CA ALA A 122 10.36 3.68 5.79
C ALA A 122 10.81 4.27 7.14
N CYS A 123 9.88 4.67 8.00
CA CYS A 123 10.20 5.15 9.35
C CYS A 123 10.80 4.04 10.22
N ILE A 124 10.21 2.85 10.17
CA ILE A 124 10.69 1.66 10.89
C ILE A 124 12.08 1.28 10.37
N LEU A 125 12.22 1.21 9.05
CA LEU A 125 13.48 0.93 8.37
C LEU A 125 14.56 1.95 8.75
N ALA A 126 14.27 3.25 8.82
CA ALA A 126 15.29 4.25 9.08
C ALA A 126 15.79 4.26 10.53
N ASN A 127 14.91 3.95 11.50
CA ASN A 127 15.19 4.20 12.92
C ASN A 127 15.42 2.95 13.77
N TYR A 128 14.96 1.78 13.32
CA TYR A 128 14.99 0.57 14.14
C TYR A 128 15.70 -0.61 13.49
N TRP A 129 15.84 -0.60 12.15
CA TRP A 129 16.54 -1.65 11.39
C TRP A 129 16.03 -3.08 11.59
N TYR A 130 14.82 -3.26 12.12
CA TYR A 130 14.19 -4.58 12.20
C TYR A 130 13.78 -5.08 10.82
N PRO A 131 14.02 -6.37 10.47
CA PRO A 131 13.57 -6.95 9.21
C PRO A 131 12.06 -6.91 9.05
N GLN A 132 11.59 -6.51 7.87
CA GLN A 132 10.17 -6.38 7.56
C GLN A 132 9.78 -7.25 6.36
N GLY A 133 8.74 -8.05 6.49
CA GLY A 133 8.11 -8.75 5.36
C GLY A 133 6.92 -7.95 4.84
N VAL A 134 6.79 -7.73 3.53
CA VAL A 134 5.61 -7.10 2.92
C VAL A 134 5.04 -8.02 1.85
N ILE A 135 3.86 -8.57 2.12
CA ILE A 135 3.12 -9.42 1.19
C ILE A 135 2.12 -8.58 0.41
N VAL A 136 2.11 -8.73 -0.90
CA VAL A 136 1.22 -8.00 -1.82
C VAL A 136 0.55 -8.92 -2.84
N ASN A 137 -0.58 -8.48 -3.38
CA ASN A 137 -1.32 -9.20 -4.43
C ASN A 137 -0.76 -9.04 -5.84
N GLY A 138 0.56 -9.22 -6.02
CA GLY A 138 1.16 -9.33 -7.34
C GLY A 138 2.25 -8.30 -7.68
N PRO A 139 2.91 -8.47 -8.84
CA PRO A 139 4.12 -7.72 -9.20
C PRO A 139 3.92 -6.20 -9.31
N LYS A 140 2.72 -5.76 -9.73
CA LYS A 140 2.40 -4.32 -9.85
C LYS A 140 2.33 -3.65 -8.47
N ALA A 141 1.72 -4.31 -7.50
CA ALA A 141 1.66 -3.82 -6.12
C ALA A 141 3.05 -3.81 -5.49
N LYS A 142 3.83 -4.87 -5.72
CA LYS A 142 5.24 -4.99 -5.28
C LYS A 142 6.08 -3.81 -5.76
N ARG A 143 6.08 -3.56 -7.07
CA ARG A 143 6.80 -2.41 -7.67
C ARG A 143 6.33 -1.07 -7.13
N ARG A 144 5.04 -0.93 -6.82
CA ARG A 144 4.47 0.31 -6.27
C ARG A 144 4.96 0.59 -4.85
N ILE A 145 4.99 -0.42 -3.97
CA ILE A 145 5.52 -0.28 -2.60
C ILE A 145 7.03 -0.01 -2.65
N TYR A 146 7.78 -0.80 -3.43
CA TYR A 146 9.23 -0.63 -3.61
C TYR A 146 9.59 0.79 -4.08
N ASN A 147 8.94 1.26 -5.15
CA ASN A 147 9.17 2.62 -5.65
C ASN A 147 8.73 3.70 -4.65
N GLY A 148 7.71 3.42 -3.84
CA GLY A 148 7.29 4.30 -2.76
C GLY A 148 8.40 4.49 -1.73
N LEU A 149 8.91 3.37 -1.19
CA LEU A 149 10.02 3.35 -0.24
C LEU A 149 11.26 4.03 -0.80
N HIS A 150 11.65 3.69 -2.03
CA HIS A 150 12.81 4.26 -2.71
C HIS A 150 12.71 5.78 -2.85
N ARG A 151 11.51 6.33 -3.09
CA ARG A 151 11.30 7.80 -3.12
C ARG A 151 11.49 8.46 -1.76
N VAL A 152 11.14 7.79 -0.66
CA VAL A 152 11.38 8.31 0.69
C VAL A 152 12.87 8.30 1.00
N ILE A 153 13.54 7.19 0.72
CA ILE A 153 14.98 7.01 1.02
C ILE A 153 15.85 7.95 0.18
N LEU A 154 15.47 8.20 -1.08
CA LEU A 154 16.18 9.17 -1.93
C LEU A 154 15.83 10.64 -1.65
N ASN A 155 14.96 10.94 -0.68
CA ASN A 155 14.66 12.31 -0.30
C ASN A 155 15.94 13.01 0.19
N PRO A 156 16.29 14.22 -0.30
CA PRO A 156 17.50 14.92 0.12
C PRO A 156 17.60 15.12 1.64
N GLN A 157 16.49 15.47 2.31
CA GLN A 157 16.47 15.62 3.77
C GLN A 157 16.66 14.29 4.49
N PHE A 158 16.17 13.18 3.91
CA PHE A 158 16.39 11.85 4.45
C PHE A 158 17.88 11.51 4.37
N ARG A 159 18.46 11.62 3.18
CA ARG A 159 19.87 11.28 2.94
C ARG A 159 20.83 12.17 3.72
N LEU A 160 20.51 13.45 3.93
CA LEU A 160 21.31 14.34 4.79
C LEU A 160 21.34 13.89 6.25
N LYS A 161 20.28 13.23 6.75
CA LYS A 161 20.18 12.80 8.15
C LYS A 161 20.68 11.36 8.36
N TYR A 162 20.22 10.44 7.51
CA TYR A 162 20.46 9.00 7.64
C TYR A 162 21.59 8.48 6.73
N GLY A 163 21.99 9.24 5.70
CA GLY A 163 22.87 8.75 4.64
C GLY A 163 22.21 7.70 3.75
N ASP A 164 23.02 7.00 2.96
CA ASP A 164 22.56 5.90 2.10
C ASP A 164 22.53 4.58 2.88
N ILE A 165 21.50 4.41 3.72
CA ILE A 165 21.34 3.23 4.60
C ILE A 165 21.05 1.92 3.85
N ILE A 166 20.69 1.99 2.57
CA ILE A 166 20.40 0.84 1.73
C ILE A 166 21.60 0.55 0.82
N SER A 167 22.02 -0.71 0.80
CA SER A 167 23.10 -1.20 -0.04
C SER A 167 22.80 -0.98 -1.52
N SER A 168 23.81 -0.55 -2.27
CA SER A 168 23.76 -0.45 -3.73
C SER A 168 23.60 -1.82 -4.42
N LYS A 169 23.87 -2.92 -3.70
CA LYS A 169 23.64 -4.30 -4.16
C LYS A 169 22.19 -4.76 -3.99
N SER A 170 21.34 -3.97 -3.32
CA SER A 170 19.92 -4.28 -3.15
C SER A 170 19.29 -4.59 -4.51
N LYS A 171 18.75 -5.80 -4.62
CA LYS A 171 18.24 -6.30 -5.89
C LYS A 171 16.90 -5.64 -6.21
N LEU A 172 16.69 -5.32 -7.49
CA LEU A 172 15.42 -4.78 -8.00
C LEU A 172 14.26 -5.80 -7.94
N ASP A 173 14.47 -6.94 -7.31
CA ASP A 173 13.52 -8.02 -7.12
C ASP A 173 12.67 -7.83 -5.86
N GLY A 174 12.72 -6.66 -5.18
CA GLY A 174 11.87 -6.34 -4.04
C GLY A 174 12.51 -6.53 -2.67
N ALA A 175 13.78 -6.92 -2.62
CA ALA A 175 14.60 -6.87 -1.40
C ALA A 175 15.29 -5.51 -1.28
N MET A 176 15.31 -4.93 -0.07
CA MET A 176 16.24 -3.85 0.26
C MET A 176 17.13 -4.31 1.41
N GLU A 177 18.43 -4.35 1.17
CA GLU A 177 19.45 -4.77 2.12
C GLU A 177 20.06 -3.52 2.79
N LEU A 178 20.36 -3.61 4.08
CA LEU A 178 21.10 -2.54 4.76
C LEU A 178 22.51 -2.41 4.17
N HIS A 179 23.08 -1.22 4.26
CA HIS A 179 24.48 -1.00 3.94
C HIS A 179 25.39 -1.79 4.89
N ILE A 180 26.51 -2.32 4.39
CA ILE A 180 27.41 -3.20 5.17
C ILE A 180 27.90 -2.55 6.46
N ASP A 181 28.30 -1.28 6.42
CA ASP A 181 28.72 -0.52 7.61
C ASP A 181 27.67 -0.45 8.73
N LEU A 182 26.37 -0.57 8.39
CA LEU A 182 25.29 -0.63 9.39
C LEU A 182 25.11 -2.05 9.93
N ILE A 183 25.30 -3.07 9.10
CA ILE A 183 25.21 -4.49 9.49
C ILE A 183 26.34 -4.82 10.47
N ASP A 184 27.58 -4.44 10.13
CA ASP A 184 28.74 -4.66 11.00
C ASP A 184 28.54 -3.96 12.34
N GLY A 185 28.06 -2.71 12.30
CA GLY A 185 27.73 -1.98 13.52
C GLY A 185 26.61 -2.59 14.35
N LEU A 186 25.56 -3.14 13.73
CA LEU A 186 24.49 -3.85 14.43
C LEU A 186 25.00 -5.11 15.14
N TYR A 187 25.85 -5.86 14.45
CA TYR A 187 26.45 -7.07 14.99
C TYR A 187 27.29 -6.75 16.24
N GLU A 188 28.14 -5.73 16.17
CA GLU A 188 28.94 -5.26 17.31
C GLU A 188 28.07 -4.79 18.49
N ASP A 189 27.01 -4.02 18.20
CA ASP A 189 26.21 -3.34 19.23
C ASP A 189 25.17 -4.26 19.90
N THR A 190 24.66 -5.29 19.19
CA THR A 190 23.50 -6.08 19.61
C THR A 190 23.69 -7.59 19.54
N GLY A 191 24.77 -8.08 18.92
CA GLY A 191 24.99 -9.50 18.63
C GLY A 191 24.03 -10.07 17.58
N TYR A 192 23.21 -9.23 16.96
CA TYR A 192 22.23 -9.63 15.95
C TYR A 192 22.85 -9.56 14.56
N VAL A 193 23.14 -10.73 13.97
CA VAL A 193 23.37 -10.88 12.53
C VAL A 193 22.06 -11.33 11.91
N THR A 194 21.56 -10.59 10.94
CA THR A 194 20.49 -11.09 10.08
C THR A 194 20.99 -11.06 8.64
N ASP A 195 20.99 -12.23 8.01
CA ASP A 195 21.10 -12.35 6.56
C ASP A 195 19.78 -11.93 5.87
N ASP A 196 18.74 -11.62 6.66
CA ASP A 196 17.47 -11.17 6.13
C ASP A 196 17.59 -9.73 5.60
N PRO A 197 16.95 -9.44 4.45
CA PRO A 197 16.85 -8.07 3.98
C PRO A 197 16.09 -7.21 4.98
N ALA A 198 16.51 -5.94 5.09
CA ALA A 198 15.86 -4.94 5.93
C ALA A 198 14.35 -4.83 5.65
N ILE A 199 14.00 -4.95 4.35
CA ILE A 199 12.61 -5.12 3.93
C ILE A 199 12.55 -6.04 2.69
N GLN A 200 11.72 -7.08 2.79
CA GLN A 200 11.40 -7.99 1.68
C GLN A 200 9.98 -7.75 1.20
N ILE A 201 9.82 -7.35 -0.06
CA ILE A 201 8.51 -7.15 -0.68
C ILE A 201 8.28 -8.25 -1.69
N SER A 202 7.27 -9.09 -1.46
CA SER A 202 7.00 -10.22 -2.32
C SER A 202 5.51 -10.50 -2.48
N VAL A 203 5.22 -11.32 -3.47
CA VAL A 203 3.93 -12.00 -3.53
C VAL A 203 3.96 -13.16 -2.52
N TYR A 204 2.80 -13.67 -2.12
CA TYR A 204 2.68 -14.68 -1.06
C TYR A 204 3.63 -15.89 -1.23
N SER A 205 3.96 -16.28 -2.46
CA SER A 205 4.88 -17.40 -2.75
C SER A 205 6.37 -17.09 -2.52
N GLY A 206 6.73 -15.86 -2.11
CA GLY A 206 8.12 -15.38 -2.10
C GLY A 206 8.65 -14.90 -0.75
N ILE A 207 8.02 -15.24 0.38
CA ILE A 207 8.52 -14.96 1.74
C ILE A 207 9.24 -16.16 2.39
N VAL A 208 9.17 -17.35 1.78
CA VAL A 208 9.76 -18.57 2.35
C VAL A 208 11.26 -18.40 2.64
N GLY A 209 11.65 -18.56 3.92
CA GLY A 209 13.04 -18.52 4.38
C GLY A 209 13.51 -17.23 5.05
N ALA A 210 12.66 -16.19 5.13
CA ALA A 210 12.98 -14.95 5.85
C ALA A 210 12.48 -14.98 7.30
N HIS A 211 13.14 -14.27 8.22
CA HIS A 211 12.73 -14.12 9.64
C HIS A 211 12.29 -12.68 9.97
N PRO A 212 11.17 -12.20 9.40
CA PRO A 212 10.72 -10.83 9.61
C PRO A 212 10.28 -10.60 11.06
N PHE A 213 10.69 -9.47 11.65
CA PHE A 213 10.17 -9.02 12.94
C PHE A 213 8.68 -8.65 12.87
N VAL A 214 8.24 -8.18 11.70
CA VAL A 214 6.86 -7.81 11.39
C VAL A 214 6.52 -8.14 9.95
N ILE A 215 5.32 -8.71 9.74
CA ILE A 215 4.76 -8.97 8.42
C ILE A 215 3.65 -7.96 8.13
N TRP A 216 3.68 -7.38 6.94
CA TRP A 216 2.72 -6.45 6.43
C TRP A 216 1.92 -7.05 5.27
N LEU A 217 0.60 -7.16 5.42
CA LEU A 217 -0.32 -7.64 4.39
C LEU A 217 -0.94 -6.43 3.67
N GLU A 218 -0.56 -6.20 2.42
CA GLU A 218 -0.98 -5.04 1.63
C GLU A 218 -1.88 -5.45 0.45
N ASP A 219 -3.19 -5.32 0.64
CA ASP A 219 -4.24 -5.69 -0.33
C ASP A 219 -4.01 -7.10 -0.95
N ILE A 220 -3.63 -8.11 -0.16
CA ILE A 220 -3.17 -9.45 -0.58
C ILE A 220 -4.19 -10.27 -1.39
N LEU A 221 -5.49 -10.00 -1.24
CA LEU A 221 -6.55 -10.54 -2.09
C LEU A 221 -7.44 -9.38 -2.57
N GLN A 222 -7.80 -9.34 -3.86
CA GLN A 222 -8.64 -8.28 -4.47
C GLN A 222 -9.85 -8.81 -5.25
N SER A 223 -10.06 -10.12 -5.28
CA SER A 223 -11.23 -10.75 -5.90
C SER A 223 -11.96 -11.58 -4.86
N GLU A 224 -13.28 -11.64 -4.95
CA GLU A 224 -14.05 -12.66 -4.24
C GLU A 224 -13.57 -14.05 -4.65
N PHE A 225 -13.69 -14.98 -3.72
CA PHE A 225 -13.33 -16.37 -3.94
C PHE A 225 -14.23 -16.98 -5.01
N LYS A 226 -13.64 -17.62 -6.02
CA LYS A 226 -14.39 -18.24 -7.12
C LYS A 226 -14.58 -19.76 -6.95
N ALA A 227 -13.85 -20.41 -6.04
CA ALA A 227 -13.92 -21.85 -5.74
C ALA A 227 -13.39 -22.16 -4.32
N GLU A 228 -13.95 -23.16 -3.63
CA GLU A 228 -13.57 -23.56 -2.26
C GLU A 228 -12.09 -23.96 -2.13
N GLU A 229 -11.53 -24.71 -3.08
CA GLU A 229 -10.13 -25.19 -3.04
C GLU A 229 -9.09 -24.06 -3.03
N SER A 230 -9.37 -22.93 -3.70
CA SER A 230 -8.46 -21.76 -3.69
C SER A 230 -8.45 -21.03 -2.35
N ASN A 231 -9.50 -21.22 -1.55
CA ASN A 231 -9.69 -20.56 -0.26
C ASN A 231 -8.90 -21.29 0.81
N GLU A 232 -8.96 -22.62 0.77
CA GLU A 232 -8.25 -23.50 1.69
C GLU A 232 -6.74 -23.35 1.54
N TYR A 233 -6.22 -23.30 0.30
CA TYR A 233 -4.79 -23.11 0.08
C TYR A 233 -4.28 -21.76 0.61
N MET A 234 -4.98 -20.65 0.30
CA MET A 234 -4.58 -19.32 0.78
C MET A 234 -4.70 -19.17 2.30
N LEU A 235 -5.72 -19.78 2.91
CA LEU A 235 -5.94 -19.70 4.36
C LEU A 235 -5.04 -20.67 5.11
N TYR A 236 -5.11 -21.97 4.80
CA TYR A 236 -4.45 -22.99 5.60
C TYR A 236 -2.98 -23.16 5.25
N GLU A 237 -2.62 -23.16 3.96
CA GLU A 237 -1.22 -23.39 3.58
C GLU A 237 -0.40 -22.11 3.65
N ILE A 238 -0.93 -21.00 3.13
CA ILE A 238 -0.19 -19.74 3.10
C ILE A 238 -0.32 -18.98 4.41
N PHE A 239 -1.53 -18.73 4.91
CA PHE A 239 -1.68 -17.92 6.12
C PHE A 239 -1.27 -18.72 7.36
N ASP A 240 -1.97 -19.80 7.67
CA ASP A 240 -1.74 -20.61 8.88
C ASP A 240 -0.42 -21.40 8.78
N GLY A 241 -0.04 -21.84 7.57
CA GLY A 241 1.15 -22.63 7.34
C GLY A 241 2.46 -21.84 7.28
N ILE A 242 2.41 -20.58 6.80
CA ILE A 242 3.60 -19.75 6.56
C ILE A 242 3.51 -18.43 7.34
N ILE A 243 2.52 -17.58 7.05
CA ILE A 243 2.50 -16.20 7.56
C ILE A 243 2.43 -16.14 9.08
N ASP A 244 1.50 -16.87 9.69
CA ASP A 244 1.26 -16.84 11.14
C ASP A 244 2.45 -17.39 11.95
N LYS A 245 3.23 -18.29 11.33
CA LYS A 245 4.42 -18.88 11.95
C LYS A 245 5.68 -18.04 11.78
N LEU A 246 5.71 -17.13 10.81
CA LEU A 246 6.92 -16.36 10.47
C LEU A 246 7.08 -15.08 11.29
N ALA A 247 6.01 -14.51 11.84
CA ALA A 247 6.10 -13.33 12.68
C ALA A 247 4.94 -13.23 13.67
N ASP A 248 5.26 -12.88 14.92
CA ASP A 248 4.27 -12.58 15.96
C ASP A 248 3.48 -11.29 15.68
N ARG A 249 3.95 -10.46 14.75
CA ARG A 249 3.40 -9.13 14.46
C ARG A 249 2.91 -9.08 13.03
N ILE A 250 1.58 -9.11 12.87
CA ILE A 250 0.95 -9.05 11.55
C ILE A 250 0.16 -7.75 11.42
N GLY A 251 0.61 -6.87 10.54
CA GLY A 251 -0.08 -5.62 10.23
C GLY A 251 -0.40 -5.46 8.77
N GLY A 252 -0.95 -4.31 8.41
CA GLY A 252 -1.12 -3.93 7.00
C GLY A 252 -2.47 -3.31 6.71
N THR A 253 -2.75 -3.16 5.42
CA THR A 253 -3.95 -2.48 4.94
C THR A 253 -4.67 -3.33 3.89
N LEU A 254 -6.00 -3.31 3.96
CA LEU A 254 -6.85 -4.09 3.07
C LEU A 254 -8.03 -3.27 2.57
N THR A 255 -8.59 -3.72 1.46
CA THR A 255 -9.88 -3.27 0.92
C THR A 255 -10.77 -4.51 0.91
N ARG A 256 -11.87 -4.49 1.67
CA ARG A 256 -12.87 -5.57 1.62
C ARG A 256 -13.51 -5.59 0.23
N LYS A 257 -13.87 -6.78 -0.23
CA LYS A 257 -14.47 -6.99 -1.56
C LYS A 257 -15.83 -7.68 -1.52
N GLY A 258 -16.21 -8.24 -0.38
CA GLY A 258 -17.46 -8.93 -0.16
C GLY A 258 -17.54 -9.45 1.28
N MET A 259 -18.67 -10.06 1.62
CA MET A 259 -18.88 -10.67 2.93
C MET A 259 -18.02 -11.93 3.12
N ASP A 260 -17.76 -12.66 2.03
CA ASP A 260 -17.05 -13.94 2.02
C ASP A 260 -15.62 -13.83 1.45
N ASP A 261 -14.92 -12.73 1.69
CA ASP A 261 -13.51 -12.61 1.29
C ASP A 261 -12.53 -13.25 2.30
N LEU A 262 -11.24 -13.36 1.95
CA LEU A 262 -10.18 -13.89 2.84
C LEU A 262 -10.21 -13.22 4.21
N TYR A 263 -10.42 -11.91 4.21
CA TYR A 263 -10.36 -11.09 5.40
C TYR A 263 -11.51 -11.42 6.35
N SER A 264 -12.67 -11.86 5.87
CA SER A 264 -13.76 -12.36 6.74
C SER A 264 -13.32 -13.48 7.69
N LYS A 265 -12.30 -14.28 7.32
CA LYS A 265 -11.81 -15.41 8.10
C LYS A 265 -10.62 -15.08 9.01
N LEU A 266 -9.99 -13.92 8.86
CA LEU A 266 -8.81 -13.53 9.65
C LEU A 266 -9.09 -13.16 11.12
N PRO A 267 -10.24 -12.55 11.50
CA PRO A 267 -10.55 -12.29 12.92
C PRO A 267 -10.59 -13.56 13.78
N SER A 268 -10.98 -14.70 13.18
CA SER A 268 -10.94 -16.01 13.86
C SER A 268 -9.52 -16.56 14.07
N ARG A 269 -8.50 -15.91 13.48
CA ARG A 269 -7.09 -16.31 13.45
C ARG A 269 -6.19 -15.26 14.10
N ASN A 270 -6.66 -14.65 15.19
CA ASN A 270 -5.91 -13.66 15.99
C ASN A 270 -5.48 -12.38 15.23
N VAL A 271 -6.01 -12.13 14.03
CA VAL A 271 -5.77 -10.88 13.31
C VAL A 271 -7.02 -10.01 13.33
N LEU A 272 -6.98 -8.97 14.16
CA LEU A 272 -8.10 -8.05 14.29
C LEU A 272 -8.22 -7.17 13.05
N ILE A 273 -9.41 -7.13 12.46
CA ILE A 273 -9.68 -6.21 11.36
C ILE A 273 -10.27 -4.92 11.91
N PHE A 274 -9.55 -3.84 11.66
CA PHE A 274 -9.97 -2.48 11.92
C PHE A 274 -10.59 -1.90 10.64
N THR A 275 -11.82 -2.28 10.37
CA THR A 275 -12.59 -1.80 9.21
C THR A 275 -13.16 -0.42 9.48
N ARG A 276 -13.25 0.43 8.45
CA ARG A 276 -14.23 1.53 8.44
C ARG A 276 -15.47 1.05 7.73
N GLY A 277 -16.59 1.11 8.44
CA GLY A 277 -17.87 0.61 7.99
C GLY A 277 -18.28 1.16 6.63
N ALA A 278 -18.79 0.27 5.80
CA ALA A 278 -19.69 0.60 4.71
C ALA A 278 -21.13 0.63 5.25
N ILE A 279 -22.00 1.36 4.57
CA ILE A 279 -23.43 1.43 4.86
C ILE A 279 -24.18 0.83 3.68
N ILE A 280 -25.15 -0.04 3.94
CA ILE A 280 -26.07 -0.58 2.93
C ILE A 280 -27.42 0.10 3.09
N LEU A 281 -28.05 0.48 1.97
CA LEU A 281 -29.47 0.82 1.93
C LEU A 281 -30.27 -0.47 1.77
N ILE A 282 -31.01 -0.86 2.80
CA ILE A 282 -31.86 -2.06 2.82
C ILE A 282 -33.21 -1.79 2.14
N ARG A 283 -33.78 -0.61 2.35
CA ARG A 283 -35.01 -0.14 1.70
C ARG A 283 -35.09 1.38 1.76
N GLY A 284 -35.89 1.98 0.87
CA GLY A 284 -36.14 3.43 0.82
C GLY A 284 -35.14 4.15 -0.09
N HIS A 285 -34.68 5.33 0.32
CA HIS A 285 -33.86 6.20 -0.51
C HIS A 285 -32.58 6.64 0.19
N TRP A 286 -31.53 6.84 -0.61
CA TRP A 286 -30.33 7.49 -0.11
C TRP A 286 -30.62 8.98 0.20
N PRO A 287 -30.09 9.52 1.31
CA PRO A 287 -30.22 10.93 1.61
C PRO A 287 -29.51 11.79 0.56
N SER A 288 -30.14 12.90 0.21
CA SER A 288 -29.67 13.98 -0.64
C SER A 288 -29.01 15.09 0.17
N ILE A 289 -28.38 16.05 -0.51
CA ILE A 289 -27.74 17.20 0.14
C ILE A 289 -28.73 18.01 0.99
N ASN A 290 -30.00 18.05 0.58
CA ASN A 290 -31.05 18.77 1.29
C ASN A 290 -31.40 18.13 2.64
N ASP A 291 -30.99 16.88 2.84
CA ASP A 291 -31.21 16.17 4.09
C ASP A 291 -30.11 16.47 5.14
N LEU A 292 -29.03 17.16 4.76
CA LEU A 292 -27.92 17.51 5.65
C LEU A 292 -28.27 18.70 6.57
N ILE A 293 -27.92 18.57 7.84
CA ILE A 293 -28.06 19.62 8.85
C ILE A 293 -26.67 20.19 9.15
N TYR A 294 -26.51 21.51 9.01
CA TYR A 294 -25.22 22.21 9.16
C TYR A 294 -25.18 23.03 10.45
N ASP A 295 -23.98 23.18 11.01
CA ASP A 295 -23.70 24.14 12.08
C ASP A 295 -23.43 25.56 11.53
N ASN A 296 -23.15 26.51 12.44
CA ASN A 296 -22.84 27.90 12.09
C ASN A 296 -21.53 28.08 11.30
N GLU A 297 -20.68 27.05 11.23
CA GLU A 297 -19.43 27.03 10.46
C GLU A 297 -19.59 26.26 9.12
N GLU A 298 -20.83 26.03 8.68
CA GLU A 298 -21.17 25.26 7.48
C GLU A 298 -20.66 23.82 7.48
N ARG A 299 -20.45 23.23 8.66
CA ARG A 299 -20.09 21.81 8.79
C ARG A 299 -21.35 20.98 8.94
N ALA A 300 -21.51 19.95 8.13
CA ALA A 300 -22.63 19.02 8.32
C ALA A 300 -22.41 18.22 9.62
N ILE A 301 -23.31 18.42 10.58
CA ILE A 301 -23.26 17.81 11.91
C ILE A 301 -24.29 16.69 12.09
N ASP A 302 -25.37 16.70 11.30
CA ASP A 302 -26.41 15.68 11.33
C ASP A 302 -27.05 15.48 9.94
N ILE A 303 -27.93 14.50 9.81
CA ILE A 303 -28.71 14.22 8.60
C ILE A 303 -30.11 13.70 8.94
N ASN A 304 -31.09 14.22 8.23
CA ASN A 304 -32.45 13.70 8.22
C ASN A 304 -32.47 12.41 7.40
N ILE A 305 -32.92 11.31 8.00
CA ILE A 305 -33.06 10.05 7.28
C ILE A 305 -34.40 10.08 6.54
N PRO A 306 -34.43 9.92 5.19
CA PRO A 306 -35.67 9.95 4.43
C PRO A 306 -36.65 8.89 4.93
N GLU A 307 -37.92 9.26 4.96
CA GLU A 307 -38.98 8.37 5.47
C GLU A 307 -38.99 7.02 4.75
N GLY A 308 -39.26 5.94 5.49
CA GLY A 308 -39.23 4.57 4.97
C GLY A 308 -37.83 4.00 4.74
N SER A 309 -36.77 4.78 4.89
CA SER A 309 -35.40 4.33 4.64
C SER A 309 -34.85 3.50 5.80
N LYS A 310 -34.23 2.36 5.47
CA LYS A 310 -33.55 1.49 6.43
C LYS A 310 -32.13 1.26 5.95
N PHE A 311 -31.19 1.42 6.87
CA PHE A 311 -29.78 1.20 6.60
C PHE A 311 -29.19 0.18 7.55
N GLU A 312 -28.19 -0.55 7.07
CA GLU A 312 -27.40 -1.48 7.87
C GLU A 312 -25.92 -1.08 7.80
N ILE A 313 -25.24 -1.16 8.93
CA ILE A 313 -23.80 -0.93 9.02
C ILE A 313 -23.12 -2.28 8.89
N ILE A 314 -22.26 -2.46 7.89
CA ILE A 314 -21.60 -3.76 7.68
C ILE A 314 -20.53 -4.02 8.75
N GLU A 315 -19.95 -3.01 9.41
CA GLU A 315 -19.01 -3.21 10.53
C GLU A 315 -18.67 -1.90 11.26
N ARG A 316 -19.09 -1.73 12.53
CA ARG A 316 -18.43 -1.05 13.69
C ARG A 316 -19.38 -0.63 14.82
N PRO A 317 -18.94 -0.68 16.10
CA PRO A 317 -19.70 -0.22 17.27
C PRO A 317 -19.69 1.30 17.55
N ASP A 318 -18.78 2.10 16.96
CA ASP A 318 -18.55 3.50 17.39
C ASP A 318 -19.05 4.58 16.42
N TRP A 319 -19.58 4.22 15.25
CA TRP A 319 -20.09 5.18 14.25
C TRP A 319 -21.57 4.94 14.03
N THR A 320 -22.35 6.03 14.01
CA THR A 320 -23.78 5.93 13.75
C THR A 320 -24.04 5.89 12.24
N VAL A 321 -25.17 5.29 11.86
CA VAL A 321 -25.72 5.32 10.49
C VAL A 321 -25.67 6.74 9.92
N LYS A 322 -26.08 7.73 10.73
CA LYS A 322 -26.08 9.15 10.39
C LYS A 322 -24.69 9.66 9.98
N SER A 323 -23.64 9.33 10.74
CA SER A 323 -22.27 9.76 10.41
C SER A 323 -21.77 9.20 9.07
N LEU A 324 -22.17 7.98 8.70
CA LEU A 324 -21.82 7.39 7.40
C LEU A 324 -22.61 8.03 6.25
N LEU A 325 -23.90 8.29 6.47
CA LEU A 325 -24.77 8.96 5.52
C LEU A 325 -24.32 10.39 5.21
N ILE A 326 -23.94 11.17 6.23
CA ILE A 326 -23.40 12.53 6.05
C ILE A 326 -22.19 12.51 5.12
N LYS A 327 -21.23 11.61 5.38
CA LYS A 327 -20.01 11.49 4.56
C LYS A 327 -20.31 11.12 3.12
N ARG A 328 -21.19 10.14 2.94
CA ARG A 328 -21.69 9.74 1.63
C ARG A 328 -22.28 10.93 0.89
N THR A 329 -23.22 11.62 1.51
CA THR A 329 -23.99 12.70 0.88
C THR A 329 -23.13 13.92 0.56
N ILE A 330 -22.13 14.24 1.39
CA ILE A 330 -21.12 15.26 1.07
C ILE A 330 -20.26 14.83 -0.11
N ALA A 331 -19.85 13.57 -0.18
CA ALA A 331 -19.04 13.07 -1.29
C ALA A 331 -19.77 13.19 -2.64
N LEU A 332 -21.12 13.15 -2.67
CA LEU A 332 -21.93 13.40 -3.87
C LEU A 332 -21.75 14.82 -4.46
N LYS A 333 -21.35 15.80 -3.63
CA LYS A 333 -21.27 17.24 -4.00
C LYS A 333 -20.11 17.54 -4.95
N ASP A 334 -19.06 16.73 -4.93
CA ASP A 334 -17.91 16.86 -5.83
C ASP A 334 -17.87 15.62 -6.74
N PRO A 335 -18.00 15.75 -8.07
CA PRO A 335 -17.98 14.61 -8.99
C PRO A 335 -16.75 13.70 -8.84
N ARG A 336 -15.60 14.24 -8.41
CA ARG A 336 -14.40 13.43 -8.12
C ARG A 336 -14.52 12.66 -6.80
N SER A 337 -15.14 13.27 -5.80
CA SER A 337 -15.46 12.64 -4.52
C SER A 337 -16.60 11.63 -4.66
N PHE A 338 -17.55 11.86 -5.57
CA PHE A 338 -18.64 10.95 -5.89
C PHE A 338 -18.17 9.74 -6.68
N GLU A 339 -17.35 9.93 -7.71
CA GLU A 339 -16.76 8.81 -8.46
C GLU A 339 -15.81 7.98 -7.57
N MET A 340 -15.14 8.62 -6.60
CA MET A 340 -14.43 7.90 -5.53
C MET A 340 -15.41 7.14 -4.63
N PHE A 341 -16.48 7.78 -4.15
CA PHE A 341 -17.48 7.17 -3.27
C PHE A 341 -18.25 6.03 -3.94
N GLU A 342 -18.67 6.15 -5.19
CA GLU A 342 -19.27 5.05 -5.96
C GLU A 342 -18.28 3.92 -6.16
N ARG A 343 -16.99 4.20 -6.43
CA ARG A 343 -15.96 3.14 -6.44
C ARG A 343 -15.69 2.55 -5.05
N GLU A 344 -15.95 3.30 -3.98
CA GLU A 344 -15.89 2.84 -2.58
C GLU A 344 -17.10 1.98 -2.20
N MET A 345 -18.26 2.15 -2.86
CA MET A 345 -19.53 1.44 -2.58
C MET A 345 -19.90 0.34 -3.58
N GLN A 346 -19.49 0.44 -4.86
CA GLN A 346 -19.76 -0.54 -5.94
C GLN A 346 -18.71 -1.67 -6.01
N ASN A 347 -17.78 -1.72 -5.05
CA ASN A 347 -16.84 -2.83 -4.90
C ASN A 347 -17.21 -3.75 -3.71
N ASN A 348 -18.48 -3.69 -3.29
CA ASN A 348 -19.11 -4.67 -2.42
C ASN A 348 -19.95 -5.64 -3.24
#